data_AF-A0A848HX97-F1
#
_entry.id   AF-A0A848HX97-F1
#
_cell.length_a   1.000
_cell.length_b   1.000
_cell.length_c   1.000
_cell.angle_alpha   90.00
_cell.angle_beta   90.00
_cell.angle_gamma   90.00
#
_symmetry.space_group_name_H-M   'P 1'
#
loop_
_entity.id
_entity.type
_entity.pdbx_description
1 polymer ?
#
loop_
_entity_poly.entity_id
_entity_poly.type
_entity_poly.pdbx_seq_one_letter_code
_entity_poly.pdbx_strand_id
1 'polypeptide(L)' 'MTDDAHAAERQRYRAALAGLPAIPRIVFLLHSLDCLNYEQIAFRIGEDVGAVERHFATALKHLVREIDGPLQ' A
#
# COMPACT_ATOMS: atom_id res chain seq x y z
N MET A 1 11.00 26.56 -3.83
CA MET A 1 9.52 26.51 -3.95
C MET A 1 9.04 25.17 -4.51
N THR A 2 9.68 24.57 -5.53
CA THR A 2 9.30 23.23 -6.05
C THR A 2 9.71 22.08 -5.11
N ASP A 3 10.86 22.16 -4.43
CA ASP A 3 11.31 21.13 -3.49
C ASP A 3 10.37 20.94 -2.28
N ASP A 4 9.76 22.03 -1.81
CA ASP A 4 8.87 22.04 -0.65
C ASP A 4 7.54 21.31 -0.95
N ALA A 5 7.01 21.48 -2.16
CA ALA A 5 5.78 20.81 -2.59
C ALA A 5 5.99 19.29 -2.73
N HIS A 6 7.10 18.86 -3.31
CA HIS A 6 7.45 17.43 -3.37
C HIS A 6 7.72 16.83 -1.99
N ALA A 7 8.28 17.61 -1.05
CA ALA A 7 8.47 17.17 0.32
C ALA A 7 7.14 16.97 1.05
N ALA A 8 6.20 17.90 0.90
CA ALA A 8 4.86 17.78 1.46
C ALA A 8 4.12 16.55 0.92
N GLU A 9 4.21 16.31 -0.39
CA GLU A 9 3.56 15.17 -1.03
C GLU A 9 4.15 13.83 -0.56
N ARG A 10 5.48 13.72 -0.47
CA ARG A 10 6.14 12.54 0.12
C ARG A 10 5.70 12.30 1.56
N GLN A 11 5.49 13.36 2.34
CA GLN A 11 5.06 13.22 3.73
C GLN A 11 3.63 12.70 3.82
N ARG A 12 2.73 13.11 2.92
CA ARG A 12 1.37 12.55 2.83
C ARG A 12 1.38 11.06 2.55
N TYR A 13 2.13 10.61 1.54
CA TYR A 13 2.26 9.19 1.24
C TYR A 13 2.84 8.39 2.42
N ARG A 14 3.86 8.92 3.11
CA ARG A 14 4.43 8.28 4.31
C ARG A 14 3.40 8.16 5.43
N ALA A 15 2.60 9.20 5.67
CA ALA A 15 1.55 9.18 6.69
C ALA A 15 0.46 8.15 6.34
N ALA A 16 -0.01 8.13 5.09
CA ALA A 16 -1.01 7.16 4.63
C ALA A 16 -0.50 5.71 4.79
N LEU A 17 0.73 5.43 4.38
CA LEU A 17 1.38 4.12 4.57
C LEU A 17 1.57 3.76 6.04
N ALA A 18 1.85 4.74 6.92
CA ALA A 18 2.00 4.51 8.35
C ALA A 18 0.67 4.12 9.03
N GLY A 19 -0.47 4.58 8.49
CA GLY A 19 -1.80 4.22 8.98
C GLY A 19 -2.27 2.80 8.60
N LEU A 20 -1.55 2.10 7.72
CA LEU A 20 -1.93 0.75 7.31
C LEU A 20 -1.59 -0.32 8.37
N PRO A 21 -2.45 -1.34 8.55
CA PRO A 21 -2.07 -2.55 9.25
C PRO A 21 -0.86 -3.22 8.57
N ALA A 22 -0.06 -3.92 9.38
CA ALA A 22 1.26 -4.41 8.95
C ALA A 22 1.23 -5.28 7.68
N ILE A 23 0.32 -6.26 7.61
CA ILE A 23 0.26 -7.21 6.48
C ILE A 23 -0.22 -6.54 5.18
N PRO A 24 -1.35 -5.80 5.13
CA PRO A 24 -1.73 -4.99 3.97
C PRO A 24 -0.60 -4.05 3.48
N ARG A 25 0.11 -3.40 4.40
CA ARG A 25 1.25 -2.54 4.05
C ARG A 25 2.38 -3.31 3.38
N ILE A 26 2.76 -4.46 3.92
CA ILE A 26 3.81 -5.32 3.36
C ILE A 26 3.41 -5.79 1.96
N VAL A 27 2.18 -6.28 1.79
CA VAL A 27 1.66 -6.75 0.50
C VAL A 27 1.68 -5.63 -0.54
N PHE A 28 1.22 -4.43 -0.18
CA PHE A 28 1.26 -3.28 -1.08
C PHE A 28 2.69 -2.92 -1.50
N LEU A 29 3.62 -2.83 -0.55
CA LEU A 29 5.02 -2.47 -0.85
C LEU A 29 5.71 -3.52 -1.73
N LEU A 30 5.53 -4.81 -1.44
CA LEU A 30 6.09 -5.90 -2.24
C LEU A 30 5.55 -5.91 -3.67
N HIS A 31 4.26 -5.59 -3.85
CA HIS A 31 3.68 -5.52 -5.18
C HIS A 31 4.12 -4.26 -5.94
N SER A 32 4.06 -3.09 -5.29
CA SER A 32 4.24 -1.79 -5.95
C SER A 32 5.69 -1.33 -6.09
N LEU A 33 6.57 -1.72 -5.17
CA LEU A 33 7.99 -1.33 -5.20
C LEU A 33 8.90 -2.46 -5.66
N ASP A 34 8.65 -3.68 -5.17
CA ASP A 34 9.46 -4.86 -5.51
C ASP A 34 8.93 -5.62 -6.74
N CYS A 35 7.80 -5.18 -7.32
CA CYS A 35 7.17 -5.76 -8.51
C CYS A 35 6.86 -7.26 -8.38
N LEU A 36 6.61 -7.76 -7.17
CA LEU A 36 6.22 -9.15 -6.96
C LEU A 36 4.77 -9.39 -7.36
N ASN A 37 4.50 -10.55 -7.97
CA ASN A 37 3.13 -11.02 -8.20
C ASN A 37 2.52 -11.63 -6.92
N TYR A 38 1.21 -11.89 -6.91
CA TYR A 38 0.52 -12.38 -5.71
C TYR A 38 0.98 -13.76 -5.26
N GLU A 39 1.36 -14.66 -6.18
CA GLU A 39 1.90 -15.98 -5.83
C GLU A 39 3.25 -15.87 -5.11
N GLN A 40 4.13 -14.99 -5.60
CA GLN A 40 5.42 -14.72 -4.98
C GLN A 40 5.27 -14.09 -3.59
N ILE A 41 4.30 -13.19 -3.43
CA ILE A 41 4.00 -12.56 -2.13
C ILE A 41 3.43 -13.59 -1.17
N ALA A 42 2.45 -14.39 -1.61
CA ALA A 42 1.81 -15.46 -0.84
C ALA A 42 2.86 -16.43 -0.28
N PHE A 43 3.76 -16.91 -1.15
CA PHE A 43 4.89 -17.76 -0.76
C PHE A 43 5.80 -17.07 0.27
N ARG A 44 6.11 -15.78 0.09
CA ARG A 44 7.04 -15.04 0.94
C ARG A 44 6.51 -14.78 2.35
N ILE A 45 5.19 -14.58 2.50
CA ILE A 45 4.58 -14.26 3.80
C ILE A 45 3.89 -15.48 4.45
N GLY A 46 3.84 -16.62 3.76
CA GLY A 46 3.24 -17.85 4.29
C GLY A 46 1.71 -17.87 4.25
N GLU A 47 1.11 -17.19 3.28
CA GLU A 47 -0.34 -17.04 3.10
C GLU A 47 -0.80 -17.64 1.75
N ASP A 48 -2.11 -17.77 1.55
CA ASP A 48 -2.67 -18.09 0.23
C ASP A 48 -2.86 -16.85 -0.65
N VAL A 49 -2.94 -17.05 -1.97
CA VAL A 49 -3.10 -15.96 -2.95
C VAL A 49 -4.36 -15.12 -2.68
N GLY A 50 -5.46 -15.75 -2.28
CA GLY A 50 -6.70 -15.04 -1.94
C GLY A 50 -6.56 -14.17 -0.69
N ALA A 51 -5.75 -14.59 0.30
CA ALA A 51 -5.40 -13.76 1.45
C ALA A 51 -4.59 -12.54 1.01
N VAL A 52 -3.61 -12.72 0.13
CA VAL A 52 -2.84 -11.62 -0.47
C VAL A 52 -3.75 -10.63 -1.20
N GLU A 53 -4.69 -11.10 -2.03
CA GLU A 53 -5.67 -10.24 -2.71
C GLU A 53 -6.50 -9.40 -1.72
N ARG A 54 -7.00 -10.02 -0.65
CA ARG A 54 -7.77 -9.32 0.39
C ARG A 54 -6.92 -8.26 1.11
N HIS A 55 -5.68 -8.58 1.43
CA HIS A 55 -4.74 -7.64 2.03
C HIS A 55 -4.39 -6.48 1.09
N PHE A 56 -4.17 -6.76 -0.20
CA PHE A 56 -3.92 -5.72 -1.20
C PHE A 56 -5.13 -4.82 -1.41
N ALA A 57 -6.33 -5.39 -1.52
CA ALA A 57 -7.58 -4.61 -1.61
C ALA A 57 -7.82 -3.74 -0.36
N THR A 58 -7.47 -4.24 0.83
CA THR A 58 -7.51 -3.47 2.08
C THR A 58 -6.54 -2.30 2.01
N ALA A 59 -5.32 -2.52 1.51
CA ALA A 59 -4.33 -1.47 1.36
C ALA A 59 -4.79 -0.37 0.39
N LEU A 60 -5.31 -0.75 -0.79
CA LEU A 60 -5.83 0.20 -1.77
C LEU A 60 -6.98 1.05 -1.22
N LYS A 61 -7.97 0.43 -0.58
CA LYS A 61 -9.12 1.16 0.00
C LYS A 61 -8.68 2.21 1.02
N HIS A 62 -7.71 1.87 1.86
CA HIS A 62 -7.14 2.81 2.83
C HIS A 62 -6.36 3.92 2.12
N LEU A 63 -5.46 3.59 1.21
CA LEU A 63 -4.61 4.57 0.54
C LEU A 63 -5.42 5.56 -0.30
N VAL A 64 -6.41 5.09 -1.07
CA VAL A 64 -7.31 5.98 -1.82
C VAL A 64 -8.03 6.94 -0.88
N ARG A 65 -8.58 6.43 0.23
CA ARG A 65 -9.27 7.27 1.21
C ARG A 65 -8.37 8.36 1.80
N GLU A 66 -7.12 8.02 2.11
CA GLU A 66 -6.18 8.95 2.77
C GLU A 66 -5.48 9.92 1.80
N ILE A 67 -5.37 9.57 0.51
CA ILE A 67 -4.63 10.36 -0.49
C ILE A 67 -5.59 11.11 -1.43
N ASP A 68 -6.56 10.42 -2.01
CA ASP A 68 -7.47 10.96 -3.03
C ASP A 68 -8.82 11.43 -2.44
N GLY A 69 -9.19 10.92 -1.26
CA GLY A 69 -10.49 11.16 -0.61
C GLY A 69 -11.46 9.99 -0.79
N PRO A 70 -12.70 10.10 -0.27
CA PRO A 70 -13.68 9.01 -0.35
C PRO A 70 -14.04 8.70 -1.80
N LEU A 71 -14.00 7.41 -2.17
CA LEU A 71 -14.56 6.90 -3.43
C LEU A 71 -16.05 7.29 -3.47
N GLN A 72 -16.43 8.15 -4.43
CA GLN A 72 -17.83 8.52 -4.67
C GLN A 72 -18.59 7.41 -5.39
#